data_AF-A0AA36DB74-F1
#
_entry.id   AF-A0AA36DB74-F1
#
_cell.length_a   1.000
_cell.length_b   1.000
_cell.length_c   1.000
_cell.angle_alpha   90.00
_cell.angle_beta   90.00
_cell.angle_gamma   90.00
#
_symmetry.space_group_name_H-M   'P 1'
#
loop_
_entity.id
_entity.type
_entity.pdbx_description
1 polymer ?
#
loop_
_entity_poly.entity_id
_entity_poly.type
_entity_poly.pdbx_seq_one_letter_code
_entity_poly.pdbx_strand_id
1 'polypeptide(L)'
;MTLLKPLPSSPIFYYFCGKCHVATVTKVISLLYLLVYGGLIALLLCVGNATSVMFAAMFFASVAYSTIYGAFKGSKLCLIPFLFLQAILIFYVFLLLVMCSYAAFNHESYLYLQLKPQAIPFGLQPVTVFICLSVLFVILLVPLGISAHIVYLDYVFISELDEVLDMVKELNENMSKDDPSPPHF
;
A
#
# COMPACT_ATOMS: atom_id res chain seq x y z
N MET A 1 30.08 28.43 -14.88
CA MET A 1 28.76 27.78 -15.03
C MET A 1 28.86 26.43 -14.32
N THR A 2 28.93 26.35 -12.98
CA THR A 2 27.80 26.48 -12.01
C THR A 2 26.55 25.82 -12.58
N LEU A 3 26.03 24.68 -12.14
CA LEU A 3 26.11 23.92 -10.89
C LEU A 3 25.86 22.44 -11.27
N LEU A 4 26.88 21.58 -11.31
CA LEU A 4 26.65 20.14 -11.17
C LEU A 4 26.26 19.94 -9.70
N LYS A 5 24.96 20.01 -9.41
CA LYS A 5 24.45 19.57 -8.11
C LYS A 5 24.92 18.11 -8.00
N PRO A 6 25.76 17.75 -7.01
CA PRO A 6 26.17 16.36 -6.89
C PRO A 6 24.88 15.55 -6.78
N LEU A 7 24.70 14.58 -7.68
CA LEU A 7 23.69 13.55 -7.51
C LEU A 7 23.77 13.12 -6.04
N PRO A 8 22.65 13.03 -5.31
CA PRO A 8 22.71 12.55 -3.94
C PRO A 8 23.41 11.19 -3.94
N SER A 9 24.66 11.20 -3.52
CA SER A 9 25.50 10.03 -3.33
C SER A 9 24.92 9.27 -2.15
N SER A 10 23.87 8.49 -2.42
CA SER A 10 23.39 7.47 -1.50
C SER A 10 23.12 6.17 -2.24
N PRO A 11 24.17 5.52 -2.79
CA PRO A 11 24.05 4.13 -3.26
C PRO A 11 23.63 3.14 -2.15
N ILE A 12 23.60 3.59 -0.90
CA ILE A 12 23.24 2.81 0.30
C ILE A 12 21.71 2.70 0.47
N PHE A 13 20.91 3.64 -0.05
CA PHE A 13 19.44 3.60 0.13
C PHE A 13 18.71 2.69 -0.87
N TYR A 14 19.33 2.42 -2.02
CA TYR A 14 18.73 1.58 -3.07
C TYR A 14 19.07 0.08 -2.93
N TYR A 15 19.98 -0.26 -2.03
CA TYR A 15 20.40 -1.61 -1.71
C TYR A 15 20.07 -1.96 -0.27
N PHE A 16 18.80 -2.31 0.01
CA PHE A 16 18.53 -3.08 1.22
C PHE A 16 19.03 -4.52 0.97
N CYS A 17 20.26 -4.78 1.41
CA CYS A 17 20.90 -6.10 1.42
C CYS A 17 21.16 -6.74 0.04
N GLY A 18 22.21 -6.28 -0.63
CA GLY A 18 23.18 -7.11 -1.39
C GLY A 18 22.74 -7.96 -2.60
N LYS A 19 21.44 -8.15 -2.87
CA LYS A 19 20.91 -8.92 -4.04
C LYS A 19 19.39 -8.88 -4.21
N CYS A 20 18.61 -8.34 -3.27
CA CYS A 20 17.17 -8.19 -3.44
C CYS A 20 16.82 -6.80 -4.01
N HIS A 21 16.37 -6.76 -5.26
CA HIS A 21 15.80 -5.56 -5.85
C HIS A 21 14.57 -5.15 -5.02
N VAL A 22 14.44 -3.87 -4.65
CA VAL A 22 13.26 -3.35 -3.91
C VAL A 22 11.95 -3.79 -4.56
N ALA A 23 11.92 -3.81 -5.90
CA ALA A 23 10.81 -4.34 -6.70
C ALA A 23 10.45 -5.83 -6.42
N THR A 24 11.42 -6.68 -6.10
CA THR A 24 11.17 -8.09 -5.72
C THR A 24 10.55 -8.19 -4.34
N VAL A 25 11.01 -7.36 -3.39
CA VAL A 25 10.44 -7.28 -2.04
C VAL A 25 8.99 -6.78 -2.11
N THR A 26 8.72 -5.75 -2.93
CA THR A 26 7.36 -5.23 -3.14
C THR A 26 6.42 -6.27 -3.75
N LYS A 27 6.90 -7.14 -4.66
CA LYS A 27 6.12 -8.25 -5.22
C LYS A 27 5.75 -9.30 -4.18
N VAL A 28 6.70 -9.70 -3.32
CA VAL A 28 6.46 -10.68 -2.26
C VAL A 28 5.48 -10.11 -1.22
N ILE A 29 5.67 -8.84 -0.84
CA ILE A 29 4.78 -8.13 0.08
C ILE A 29 3.36 -8.04 -0.51
N SER A 30 3.21 -7.74 -1.80
CA SER A 30 1.90 -7.68 -2.47
C SER A 30 1.17 -9.02 -2.44
N LEU A 31 1.88 -10.14 -2.60
CA LEU A 31 1.30 -11.49 -2.50
C LEU A 31 0.85 -11.83 -1.07
N LEU A 32 1.65 -11.44 -0.07
CA LEU A 32 1.29 -11.61 1.33
C LEU A 32 0.03 -10.81 1.69
N TYR A 33 -0.09 -9.57 1.18
CA TYR A 33 -1.28 -8.75 1.38
C TYR A 33 -2.55 -9.34 0.78
N LEU A 34 -2.45 -10.03 -0.37
CA LEU A 34 -3.59 -10.74 -0.95
C LEU A 34 -4.16 -11.77 0.05
N LEU A 35 -3.29 -12.54 0.71
CA LEU A 35 -3.71 -13.53 1.72
C LEU A 35 -4.33 -12.86 2.94
N VAL A 36 -3.75 -11.76 3.40
CA VAL A 36 -4.26 -10.98 4.53
C VAL A 36 -5.64 -10.40 4.23
N TYR A 37 -5.83 -9.82 3.04
CA TYR A 37 -7.13 -9.30 2.61
C TYR A 37 -8.17 -10.41 2.43
N GLY A 38 -7.78 -11.58 1.91
CA GLY A 38 -8.64 -12.76 1.85
C GLY A 38 -9.10 -13.20 3.25
N GLY A 39 -8.19 -13.22 4.22
CA GLY A 39 -8.51 -13.50 5.62
C GLY A 39 -9.47 -12.49 6.25
N LEU A 40 -9.28 -11.19 5.99
CA LEU A 40 -10.18 -10.13 6.45
C LEU A 40 -11.58 -10.26 5.86
N ILE A 41 -11.70 -10.57 4.56
CA ILE A 41 -13.00 -10.82 3.91
C ILE A 41 -13.68 -12.05 4.52
N ALA A 42 -12.95 -13.14 4.75
CA ALA A 42 -13.49 -14.34 5.39
C ALA A 42 -14.01 -14.05 6.80
N LEU A 43 -13.29 -13.22 7.57
CA LEU A 43 -13.72 -12.81 8.90
C LEU A 43 -14.96 -11.90 8.84
N LEU A 44 -15.00 -10.96 7.90
CA LEU A 44 -16.17 -10.11 7.65
C LEU A 44 -17.38 -10.91 7.16
N LEU A 45 -17.20 -12.00 6.41
CA LEU A 45 -18.28 -12.92 6.03
C LEU A 45 -18.88 -13.63 7.24
N CYS A 46 -18.08 -13.92 8.27
CA CYS A 46 -18.57 -14.56 9.49
C CYS A 46 -19.36 -13.60 10.37
N VAL A 47 -18.93 -12.33 10.48
CA VAL A 47 -19.43 -11.37 11.49
C VAL A 47 -20.28 -10.23 10.90
N GLY A 48 -19.97 -9.83 9.67
CA GLY A 48 -20.50 -8.63 9.03
C GLY A 48 -21.82 -8.85 8.30
N ASN A 49 -22.57 -7.76 8.14
CA ASN A 49 -23.76 -7.73 7.30
C ASN A 49 -23.38 -7.77 5.81
N ALA A 50 -24.23 -8.33 4.95
CA ALA A 50 -24.00 -8.50 3.51
C ALA A 50 -23.52 -7.21 2.83
N THR A 51 -24.11 -6.07 3.18
CA THR A 51 -23.71 -4.75 2.67
C THR A 51 -22.29 -4.38 3.08
N SER A 52 -21.91 -4.60 4.35
CA SER A 52 -20.56 -4.31 4.84
C SER A 52 -19.51 -5.20 4.19
N VAL A 53 -19.85 -6.47 3.94
CA VAL A 53 -18.99 -7.43 3.24
C VAL A 53 -18.79 -7.00 1.79
N MET A 54 -19.84 -6.60 1.08
CA MET A 54 -19.73 -6.12 -0.31
C MET A 54 -18.82 -4.90 -0.41
N PHE A 55 -19.01 -3.90 0.43
CA PHE A 55 -18.14 -2.72 0.44
C PHE A 55 -16.70 -3.09 0.76
N ALA A 56 -16.47 -3.88 1.80
CA ALA A 56 -15.13 -4.30 2.17
C ALA A 56 -14.44 -5.11 1.06
N ALA A 57 -15.15 -6.05 0.43
CA ALA A 57 -14.63 -6.84 -0.68
C ALA A 57 -14.27 -5.96 -1.88
N MET A 58 -15.10 -4.97 -2.24
CA MET A 58 -14.79 -4.03 -3.31
C MET A 58 -13.54 -3.20 -2.98
N PHE A 59 -13.42 -2.69 -1.75
CA PHE A 59 -12.24 -1.93 -1.33
C PHE A 59 -10.98 -2.79 -1.34
N PHE A 60 -11.02 -3.97 -0.73
CA PHE A 60 -9.86 -4.86 -0.69
C PHE A 60 -9.45 -5.36 -2.07
N ALA A 61 -10.41 -5.68 -2.95
CA ALA A 61 -10.11 -6.06 -4.33
C ALA A 61 -9.47 -4.91 -5.10
N SER A 62 -9.95 -3.67 -4.91
CA SER A 62 -9.39 -2.49 -5.56
C SER A 62 -7.96 -2.19 -5.08
N VAL A 63 -7.73 -2.26 -3.76
CA VAL A 63 -6.38 -2.13 -3.19
C VAL A 63 -5.49 -3.25 -3.70
N ALA A 64 -5.90 -4.52 -3.62
CA ALA A 64 -5.10 -5.65 -4.07
C ALA A 64 -4.74 -5.57 -5.56
N TYR A 65 -5.70 -5.22 -6.41
CA TYR A 65 -5.47 -5.06 -7.84
C TYR A 65 -4.46 -3.94 -8.12
N SER A 66 -4.59 -2.80 -7.44
CA SER A 66 -3.65 -1.69 -7.58
C SER A 66 -2.27 -2.00 -6.99
N THR A 67 -2.16 -2.77 -5.89
CA THR A 67 -0.87 -3.22 -5.35
C THR A 67 -0.13 -4.10 -6.36
N ILE A 68 -0.84 -5.10 -6.91
CA ILE A 68 -0.26 -6.04 -7.87
C ILE A 68 0.14 -5.28 -9.13
N TYR A 69 -0.78 -4.51 -9.70
CA TYR A 69 -0.48 -3.76 -10.93
C TYR A 69 0.65 -2.76 -10.73
N GLY A 70 0.68 -2.05 -9.60
CA GLY A 70 1.77 -1.14 -9.22
C GLY A 70 3.12 -1.86 -9.12
N ALA A 71 3.16 -3.00 -8.43
CA ALA A 71 4.37 -3.81 -8.24
C ALA A 71 4.92 -4.41 -9.56
N PHE A 72 4.06 -4.66 -10.56
CA PHE A 72 4.47 -5.25 -11.84
C PHE A 72 4.80 -4.21 -12.93
N LYS A 73 4.05 -3.11 -13.02
CA LYS A 73 4.24 -2.12 -14.10
C LYS A 73 5.32 -1.08 -13.79
N GLY A 74 5.59 -0.78 -12.51
CA GLY A 74 6.68 0.15 -12.12
C GLY A 74 6.55 1.55 -12.73
N SER A 75 5.32 2.06 -12.89
CA SER A 75 5.05 3.36 -13.52
C SER A 75 4.41 4.34 -12.53
N LYS A 76 4.89 5.60 -12.50
CA LYS A 76 4.37 6.68 -11.65
C LYS A 76 2.86 6.83 -11.69
N LEU A 77 2.28 6.66 -12.88
CA LEU A 77 0.85 6.87 -13.12
C LEU A 77 -0.03 5.87 -12.34
N CYS A 78 0.51 4.73 -11.92
CA CYS A 78 -0.22 3.77 -11.11
C CYS A 78 0.08 3.86 -9.61
N LEU A 79 1.20 4.46 -9.22
CA LEU A 79 1.53 4.63 -7.79
C LEU A 79 0.66 5.67 -7.09
N ILE A 80 0.24 6.74 -7.78
CA ILE A 80 -0.61 7.79 -7.18
C ILE A 80 -1.98 7.24 -6.75
N PRO A 81 -2.76 6.55 -7.63
CA PRO A 81 -4.02 5.93 -7.22
C PRO A 81 -3.80 4.89 -6.11
N PHE A 82 -2.71 4.14 -6.16
CA PHE A 82 -2.40 3.13 -5.16
C PHE A 82 -2.14 3.75 -3.77
N LEU A 83 -1.32 4.81 -3.68
CA LEU A 83 -1.09 5.53 -2.42
C LEU A 83 -2.40 6.10 -1.84
N PHE A 84 -3.26 6.65 -2.70
CA PHE A 84 -4.56 7.17 -2.31
C PHE A 84 -5.47 6.07 -1.74
N LEU A 85 -5.58 4.93 -2.44
CA LEU A 85 -6.34 3.77 -1.98
C LEU A 85 -5.79 3.18 -0.68
N GLN A 86 -4.46 3.11 -0.55
CA GLN A 86 -3.79 2.63 0.66
C GLN A 86 -4.08 3.54 1.86
N ALA A 87 -4.12 4.86 1.68
CA ALA A 87 -4.50 5.80 2.72
C ALA A 87 -5.97 5.63 3.16
N ILE A 88 -6.88 5.45 2.19
CA ILE A 88 -8.30 5.15 2.47
C ILE A 88 -8.42 3.84 3.26
N LEU A 89 -7.64 2.83 2.89
CA LEU A 89 -7.64 1.54 3.58
C LEU A 89 -7.15 1.66 5.04
N ILE A 90 -6.06 2.41 5.27
CA ILE A 90 -5.56 2.66 6.64
C ILE A 90 -6.64 3.35 7.47
N PHE A 91 -7.31 4.36 6.89
CA PHE A 91 -8.42 5.05 7.55
C PHE A 91 -9.59 4.10 7.85
N TYR A 92 -9.94 3.22 6.91
CA TYR A 92 -10.99 2.22 7.09
C TYR A 92 -10.66 1.22 8.21
N VAL A 93 -9.43 0.70 8.24
CA VAL A 93 -8.97 -0.21 9.32
C VAL A 93 -8.96 0.52 10.67
N PHE A 94 -8.58 1.79 10.69
CA PHE A 94 -8.65 2.62 11.91
C PHE A 94 -10.09 2.80 12.40
N LEU A 95 -11.05 3.06 11.51
CA LEU A 95 -12.46 3.13 11.87
C LEU A 95 -12.97 1.78 12.42
N LEU A 96 -12.62 0.67 11.77
CA LEU A 96 -12.97 -0.67 12.27
C LEU A 96 -12.38 -0.94 13.66
N LEU A 97 -11.12 -0.54 13.89
CA LEU A 97 -10.48 -0.65 15.19
C LEU A 97 -11.25 0.11 16.28
N VAL A 98 -11.63 1.36 16.01
CA VAL A 98 -12.41 2.18 16.95
C VAL A 98 -13.78 1.55 17.22
N MET A 99 -14.46 1.07 16.19
CA MET A 99 -15.77 0.43 16.31
C MET A 99 -15.69 -0.90 17.09
N CYS A 100 -14.67 -1.73 16.85
CA CYS A 100 -14.45 -2.96 17.59
C CYS A 100 -14.07 -2.68 19.05
N SER A 101 -13.23 -1.68 19.30
CA SER A 101 -12.87 -1.26 20.65
C SER A 101 -14.11 -0.76 21.40
N TYR A 102 -14.93 0.09 20.76
CA TYR A 102 -16.19 0.56 21.32
C TYR A 102 -17.15 -0.59 21.62
N ALA A 103 -17.28 -1.56 20.73
CA ALA A 103 -18.14 -2.72 20.93
C ALA A 103 -17.64 -3.66 22.04
N ALA A 104 -16.34 -3.69 22.31
CA ALA A 104 -15.76 -4.44 23.42
C ALA A 104 -16.11 -3.82 24.79
N PHE A 105 -16.19 -2.48 24.87
CA PHE A 105 -16.52 -1.78 26.12
C PHE A 105 -18.02 -1.55 26.33
N ASN A 106 -18.79 -1.41 25.24
CA ASN A 106 -20.23 -1.17 25.31
C ASN A 106 -21.03 -2.39 24.81
N HIS A 107 -21.56 -3.16 25.77
CA HIS A 107 -22.26 -4.42 25.53
C HIS A 107 -23.66 -4.21 24.91
N GLU A 108 -24.16 -2.97 24.90
CA GLU A 108 -25.42 -2.59 24.23
C GLU A 108 -25.18 -2.09 22.79
N SER A 109 -23.94 -2.17 22.30
CA SER A 109 -23.63 -1.76 20.93
C SER A 109 -24.27 -2.72 19.90
N TYR A 110 -24.68 -2.16 18.76
CA TYR A 110 -25.29 -2.92 17.66
C TYR A 110 -24.41 -4.09 17.18
N LEU A 111 -23.10 -3.88 17.09
CA LEU A 111 -22.13 -4.91 16.70
C LEU A 111 -22.06 -6.05 17.73
N TYR A 112 -22.09 -5.72 19.02
CA TYR A 112 -22.10 -6.72 20.09
C TYR A 112 -23.35 -7.59 20.04
N LEU A 113 -24.51 -6.98 19.82
CA LEU A 113 -25.79 -7.67 19.70
C LEU A 113 -25.86 -8.57 18.46
N GLN A 114 -25.25 -8.17 17.34
CA GLN A 114 -25.15 -9.00 16.14
C GLN A 114 -24.21 -10.19 16.30
N LEU A 115 -23.09 -10.02 17.00
CA LEU A 115 -22.10 -11.08 17.18
C LEU A 115 -22.53 -12.09 18.26
N LYS A 116 -23.28 -11.65 19.28
CA LYS A 116 -23.77 -12.50 20.37
C LYS A 116 -24.42 -13.82 19.91
N PRO A 117 -25.41 -13.85 18.98
CA PRO A 117 -26.01 -15.10 18.52
C PRO A 117 -25.04 -16.02 17.76
N GLN A 118 -24.03 -15.47 17.10
CA GLN A 118 -23.04 -16.24 16.34
C GLN A 118 -21.88 -16.78 17.20
N ALA A 119 -21.55 -16.11 18.31
CA ALA A 119 -20.45 -16.52 19.19
C ALA A 119 -20.82 -17.63 20.20
N ILE A 120 -22.11 -17.70 20.58
CA ILE A 120 -22.66 -18.72 21.49
C ILE A 120 -22.37 -20.17 21.04
N PRO A 121 -22.58 -20.58 19.77
CA PRO A 121 -22.29 -21.96 19.34
C PRO A 121 -20.82 -22.36 19.41
N PHE A 122 -19.90 -21.38 19.44
CA PHE A 122 -18.45 -21.63 19.57
C PHE A 122 -17.95 -21.55 21.01
N GLY A 123 -18.83 -21.26 21.99
CA GLY A 123 -18.44 -21.10 23.39
C GLY A 123 -17.55 -19.88 23.67
N LEU A 124 -17.43 -18.96 22.70
CA LEU A 124 -16.58 -17.77 22.82
C LEU A 124 -17.40 -16.61 23.38
N GLN A 125 -16.85 -15.92 24.38
CA GLN A 125 -17.42 -14.64 24.82
C GLN A 125 -17.24 -13.59 23.72
N PRO A 126 -18.30 -12.88 23.29
CA PRO A 126 -18.21 -11.88 22.22
C PRO A 126 -17.18 -10.78 22.52
N VAL A 127 -17.04 -10.39 23.80
CA VAL A 127 -16.02 -9.43 24.26
C VAL A 127 -14.61 -9.87 23.86
N THR A 128 -14.26 -11.14 24.10
CA THR A 128 -12.95 -11.71 23.76
C THR A 128 -12.69 -11.66 22.26
N VAL A 129 -13.72 -11.88 21.44
CA VAL A 129 -13.64 -11.81 19.97
C VAL A 129 -13.34 -10.37 19.52
N PHE A 130 -14.04 -9.37 20.06
CA PHE A 130 -13.78 -7.96 19.74
C PHE A 130 -12.41 -7.47 20.21
N ILE A 131 -11.94 -7.92 21.36
CA ILE A 131 -10.58 -7.61 21.84
C ILE A 131 -9.54 -8.23 20.90
N CYS A 132 -9.70 -9.51 20.55
CA CYS A 132 -8.81 -10.19 19.62
C CYS A 132 -8.78 -9.49 18.24
N LEU A 133 -9.95 -9.09 17.73
CA LEU A 133 -10.08 -8.30 16.50
C LEU A 133 -9.39 -6.95 16.59
N SER A 134 -9.54 -6.25 17.70
CA SER A 134 -8.89 -4.95 17.91
C SER A 134 -7.37 -5.09 17.93
N VAL A 135 -6.85 -6.10 18.63
CA VAL A 135 -5.41 -6.42 18.62
C VAL A 135 -4.94 -6.77 17.21
N LEU A 136 -5.70 -7.58 16.48
CA LEU A 136 -5.40 -7.93 15.09
C LEU A 136 -5.33 -6.68 14.20
N PHE A 137 -6.27 -5.74 14.32
CA PHE A 137 -6.25 -4.50 13.54
C PHE A 137 -5.07 -3.59 13.89
N VAL A 138 -4.67 -3.52 15.17
CA VAL A 138 -3.44 -2.79 15.57
C VAL A 138 -2.21 -3.43 14.94
N ILE A 139 -2.10 -4.75 14.99
CA ILE A 139 -1.01 -5.49 14.36
C ILE A 139 -1.00 -5.27 12.84
N LEU A 140 -2.17 -5.15 12.21
CA LEU A 140 -2.34 -4.96 10.77
C LEU A 140 -2.06 -3.52 10.30
N LEU A 141 -2.23 -2.52 11.17
CA LEU A 141 -1.89 -1.12 10.85
C LEU A 141 -0.39 -0.91 10.62
N VAL A 142 0.46 -1.60 11.38
CA VAL A 142 1.93 -1.49 11.26
C VAL A 142 2.43 -1.88 9.86
N PRO A 143 2.16 -3.08 9.33
CA PRO A 143 2.58 -3.44 7.99
C PRO A 143 1.93 -2.53 6.95
N LEU A 144 0.66 -2.14 7.10
CA LEU A 144 -0.03 -1.25 6.14
C LEU A 144 0.66 0.12 6.02
N GLY A 145 1.12 0.66 7.15
CA GLY A 145 1.92 1.90 7.19
C GLY A 145 3.30 1.70 6.55
N ILE A 146 3.96 0.59 6.83
CA ILE A 146 5.26 0.24 6.21
C ILE A 146 5.10 0.11 4.69
N SER A 147 4.06 -0.55 4.19
CA SER A 147 3.84 -0.69 2.75
C SER A 147 3.53 0.65 2.09
N ALA A 148 2.76 1.53 2.75
CA ALA A 148 2.55 2.89 2.27
C ALA A 148 3.87 3.67 2.18
N HIS A 149 4.75 3.50 3.17
CA HIS A 149 6.07 4.14 3.18
C HIS A 149 6.99 3.61 2.07
N ILE A 150 7.08 2.28 1.89
CA ILE A 150 7.88 1.67 0.82
C ILE A 150 7.43 2.18 -0.56
N VAL A 151 6.13 2.19 -0.80
CA VAL A 151 5.57 2.67 -2.07
C VAL A 151 5.80 4.17 -2.25
N TYR A 152 5.72 4.94 -1.17
CA TYR A 152 6.06 6.37 -1.23
C TYR A 152 7.52 6.58 -1.65
N LEU A 153 8.46 5.77 -1.12
CA LEU A 153 9.85 5.80 -1.56
C LEU A 153 10.01 5.39 -3.03
N ASP A 154 9.30 4.35 -3.49
CA ASP A 154 9.28 3.98 -4.91
C ASP A 154 8.75 5.14 -5.78
N TYR A 155 7.73 5.88 -5.32
CA TYR A 155 7.22 7.05 -6.03
C TYR A 155 8.27 8.14 -6.16
N VAL A 156 8.95 8.49 -5.07
CA VAL A 156 10.00 9.52 -5.06
C VAL A 156 11.16 9.09 -5.96
N PHE A 157 11.56 7.82 -5.91
CA PHE A 157 12.63 7.31 -6.77
C PHE A 157 12.30 7.44 -8.25
N ILE A 158 11.11 6.99 -8.66
CA ILE A 158 10.70 7.13 -10.06
C ILE A 158 10.58 8.63 -10.39
N SER A 159 10.16 9.47 -9.42
CA SER A 159 10.10 10.94 -9.57
C SER A 159 11.41 11.55 -10.03
N GLU A 160 12.49 11.22 -9.31
CA GLU A 160 13.85 11.67 -9.60
C GLU A 160 14.41 11.05 -10.90
N LEU A 161 14.08 9.79 -11.18
CA LEU A 161 14.57 9.10 -12.38
C LEU A 161 14.07 9.76 -13.68
N ASP A 162 12.79 10.15 -13.74
CA ASP A 162 12.28 10.84 -14.94
C ASP A 162 12.93 12.22 -15.12
N GLU A 163 13.17 12.97 -14.04
CA GLU A 163 13.87 14.27 -14.13
C GLU A 163 15.29 14.09 -14.69
N VAL A 164 16.00 13.05 -14.25
CA VAL A 164 17.34 12.72 -14.78
C VAL A 164 17.26 12.29 -16.25
N LEU A 165 16.26 11.50 -16.63
CA LEU A 165 16.06 11.07 -18.01
C LEU A 165 15.78 12.26 -18.94
N ASP A 166 14.94 13.20 -18.50
CA ASP A 166 14.63 14.42 -19.24
C ASP A 166 15.88 15.30 -19.42
N MET A 167 16.70 15.47 -18.38
CA MET A 167 17.98 16.16 -18.49
C MET A 167 18.96 15.49 -19.47
N VAL A 168 19.05 14.15 -19.47
CA VAL A 168 19.89 13.41 -20.42
C VAL A 168 19.38 13.57 -21.85
N LYS A 169 18.05 13.56 -22.03
CA LYS A 169 17.42 13.76 -23.33
C LYS A 169 17.70 15.17 -23.86
N GLU A 170 17.56 16.19 -23.05
CA GLU A 170 17.90 17.58 -23.41
C GLU A 170 19.39 17.71 -23.77
N LEU A 171 20.29 17.09 -23.00
CA LEU A 171 21.72 17.11 -23.30
C LEU A 171 22.04 16.44 -24.64
N ASN A 172 21.42 15.29 -24.92
CA ASN A 172 21.62 14.56 -26.18
C ASN A 172 21.05 15.35 -27.38
N GLU A 173 19.90 15.99 -27.22
CA GLU A 173 19.32 16.86 -28.26
C GLU A 173 20.19 18.09 -28.53
N ASN A 174 20.83 18.66 -27.51
CA ASN A 174 21.76 19.79 -27.66
C ASN A 174 23.06 19.37 -28.35
N MET A 175 23.63 18.20 -28.00
CA MET A 175 24.82 17.67 -28.67
C MET A 175 24.57 17.30 -30.14
N SER A 176 23.36 16.83 -30.46
CA SER A 176 22.97 16.50 -31.84
C SER A 176 22.77 17.74 -32.73
N LYS A 177 22.38 18.87 -32.14
CA LYS A 177 22.25 20.16 -32.87
C LYS A 177 23.58 20.85 -33.14
N ASP A 178 24.63 20.51 -32.40
CA ASP A 178 25.98 21.07 -32.53
C ASP A 178 26.88 20.31 -33.52
N ASP A 179 26.36 19.32 -34.27
CA ASP A 179 27.11 18.69 -35.37
C ASP A 179 27.07 19.61 -36.60
N PRO A 180 28.16 20.32 -36.94
CA PRO A 180 28.17 21.20 -38.09
C PRO A 180 28.24 20.32 -39.34
N SER A 181 27.22 20.41 -40.20
CA SER A 181 27.30 19.89 -41.56
C SER A 181 28.64 20.32 -42.19
N PRO A 182 29.40 19.38 -42.79
CA PRO A 182 30.70 19.73 -43.33
C PRO A 182 30.50 20.81 -44.41
N PRO A 183 31.34 21.86 -44.43
CA PRO A 183 31.20 22.90 -45.43
C PRO A 183 31.35 22.27 -46.81
N HIS A 184 30.28 22.37 -47.61
CA HIS A 184 30.35 22.15 -49.04
C HIS A 184 31.32 23.18 -49.62
N PHE A 185 32.55 22.74 -49.90
CA PHE A 185 33.48 23.39 -50.81
C PHE A 185 33.30 22.82 -52.22
#